data_AF-A0A814ZDU1-F1
#
_entry.id   AF-A0A814ZDU1-F1
#
_cell.length_a   1.000
_cell.length_b   1.000
_cell.length_c   1.000
_cell.angle_alpha   90.00
_cell.angle_beta   90.00
_cell.angle_gamma   90.00
#
_symmetry.space_group_name_H-M   'P 1'
#
loop_
_entity.id
_entity.type
_entity.pdbx_description
1 polymer ?
#
loop_
_entity_poly.entity_id
_entity_poly.type
_entity_poly.pdbx_seq_one_letter_code
_entity_poly.pdbx_strand_id
1 'polypeptide(L)'
;MSRQLYESEPVFTRWIQLIDAELAKINNGEWCLLEKLVGKRSEHESRINDTNIAQSALFAIQVALAALLVSWNIYPSTIVSHSAGDQAAAFVAGRLTLQEAVRIVYHRSRL
;
A
#
# COMPACT_ATOMS: atom_id res chain seq x y z
N MET A 1 6.04 -6.10 9.11
CA MET A 1 6.12 -6.63 7.72
C MET A 1 6.81 -5.59 6.84
N SER A 2 7.19 -5.88 5.59
CA SER A 2 7.79 -4.97 4.58
C SER A 2 9.14 -4.27 4.83
N ARG A 3 9.66 -4.17 6.07
CA ARG A 3 10.90 -3.41 6.35
C ARG A 3 12.12 -3.89 5.55
N GLN A 4 12.33 -5.20 5.47
CA GLN A 4 13.46 -5.76 4.71
C GLN A 4 13.40 -5.36 3.22
N LEU A 5 12.23 -5.50 2.58
CA LEU A 5 12.04 -5.10 1.18
C LEU A 5 12.19 -3.59 0.98
N TYR A 6 11.75 -2.78 1.95
CA TYR A 6 11.97 -1.33 1.90
C TYR A 6 13.46 -0.95 1.99
N GLU A 7 14.26 -1.75 2.69
CA GLU A 7 15.71 -1.54 2.80
C GLU A 7 16.47 -2.07 1.59
N SER A 8 16.01 -3.17 0.97
CA SER A 8 16.77 -3.88 -0.07
C SER A 8 16.28 -3.66 -1.51
N GLU A 9 15.01 -3.28 -1.73
CA GLU A 9 14.40 -3.26 -3.07
C GLU A 9 13.95 -1.85 -3.50
N PRO A 10 14.70 -1.16 -4.39
CA PRO A 10 14.39 0.22 -4.80
C PRO A 10 13.00 0.39 -5.43
N VAL A 11 12.52 -0.61 -6.18
CA VAL A 11 11.19 -0.59 -6.80
C VAL A 11 10.10 -0.62 -5.73
N PHE A 12 10.24 -1.50 -4.74
CA PHE A 12 9.31 -1.58 -3.62
C PHE A 12 9.25 -0.25 -2.87
N THR A 13 10.41 0.30 -2.53
CA THR A 13 10.56 1.59 -1.83
C THR A 13 9.91 2.74 -2.59
N ARG A 14 10.12 2.81 -3.91
CA ARG A 14 9.51 3.85 -4.76
C ARG A 14 7.99 3.79 -4.71
N TRP A 15 7.40 2.60 -4.77
CA TRP A 15 5.94 2.45 -4.72
C TRP A 15 5.34 2.79 -3.35
N ILE A 16 6.00 2.40 -2.26
CA ILE A 16 5.58 2.83 -0.91
C ILE A 16 5.60 4.36 -0.80
N GLN A 17 6.66 5.02 -1.27
CA GLN A 17 6.76 6.49 -1.24
C GLN A 17 5.70 7.19 -2.10
N LEU A 18 5.40 6.65 -3.29
CA LEU A 18 4.34 7.19 -4.15
C LEU A 18 2.96 7.09 -3.48
N ILE A 19 2.66 5.95 -2.85
CA ILE A 19 1.37 5.71 -2.20
C ILE A 19 1.25 6.55 -0.93
N ASP A 20 2.31 6.67 -0.12
CA ASP A 20 2.38 7.56 1.04
C ASP A 20 2.10 9.02 0.63
N ALA A 21 2.71 9.49 -0.46
CA ALA A 21 2.49 10.84 -0.98
C ALA A 21 1.06 11.08 -1.46
N GLU A 22 0.40 10.08 -2.08
CA GLU A 22 -1.02 10.21 -2.47
C GLU A 22 -1.96 10.16 -1.26
N LEU A 23 -1.66 9.32 -0.25
CA LEU A 23 -2.43 9.27 1.00
C LEU A 23 -2.35 10.60 1.76
N ALA A 24 -1.17 11.21 1.82
CA ALA A 24 -0.94 12.49 2.47
C ALA A 24 -1.85 13.62 1.95
N LYS A 25 -2.21 13.56 0.65
CA LYS A 25 -3.13 14.55 0.03
C LYS A 25 -4.58 14.41 0.51
N ILE A 26 -4.98 13.23 0.97
CA ILE A 26 -6.38 12.92 1.30
C ILE A 26 -6.59 12.85 2.82
N ASN A 27 -5.58 12.42 3.58
CA ASN A 27 -5.62 12.36 5.04
C ASN A 27 -5.16 13.67 5.72
N ASN A 28 -4.91 14.73 4.95
CA ASN A 28 -4.41 16.04 5.42
C ASN A 28 -3.14 15.96 6.29
N GLY A 29 -2.29 14.95 6.08
CA GLY A 29 -1.07 14.73 6.85
C GLY A 29 -1.28 14.24 8.29
N GLU A 30 -2.48 13.75 8.64
CA GLU A 30 -2.78 13.23 9.98
C GLU A 30 -1.84 12.09 10.38
N TRP A 31 -1.43 11.27 9.40
CA TRP A 31 -0.46 10.20 9.59
C TRP A 31 0.30 9.92 8.29
N CYS A 32 1.50 9.35 8.45
CA CYS A 32 2.39 8.97 7.35
C CYS A 32 2.45 7.45 7.27
N LEU A 33 2.04 6.88 6.15
CA LEU A 33 2.06 5.43 5.91
C LEU A 33 3.47 4.86 6.10
N LEU A 34 4.48 5.58 5.62
CA LEU A 34 5.87 5.15 5.75
C LEU A 34 6.27 4.98 7.23
N GLU A 35 5.92 5.95 8.07
CA GLU A 35 6.17 5.87 9.52
C GLU A 35 5.49 4.65 10.14
N LYS A 36 4.25 4.37 9.72
CA LYS A 36 3.47 3.22 10.19
C LYS A 36 4.06 1.87 9.77
N LEU A 37 4.57 1.79 8.54
CA LEU A 37 5.07 0.54 7.94
C LEU A 37 6.50 0.19 8.35
N VAL A 38 7.42 1.16 8.35
CA VAL A 38 8.85 0.89 8.53
C VAL A 38 9.46 1.55 9.76
N GLY A 39 8.72 2.42 10.44
CA GLY A 39 9.15 3.07 11.69
C GLY A 39 9.52 2.08 12.78
N LYS A 40 10.34 2.50 13.74
CA LYS A 40 10.89 1.64 14.82
C LYS A 40 9.96 1.46 16.03
N ARG A 41 8.77 2.05 15.99
CA ARG A 41 7.77 1.97 17.08
C ARG A 41 7.18 0.56 17.17
N SER A 42 6.69 0.19 18.35
CA SER A 42 5.93 -1.05 18.51
C SER A 42 4.63 -1.00 17.68
N GLU A 43 4.03 -2.16 17.38
CA GLU A 43 2.77 -2.22 16.62
C GLU A 43 1.63 -1.47 17.31
N HIS A 44 1.62 -1.49 18.65
CA HIS A 44 0.64 -0.77 19.44
C HIS A 44 0.81 0.75 19.30
N GLU A 45 2.03 1.26 19.43
CA GLU A 45 2.32 2.70 19.30
C GLU A 45 2.16 3.21 17.86
N SER A 46 2.49 2.37 16.87
CA SER A 46 2.31 2.74 15.47
C SER A 46 0.84 2.81 15.11
N ARG A 47 -0.04 2.06 15.79
CA ARG A 47 -1.46 1.87 15.41
C ARG A 47 -1.62 1.18 14.06
N ILE A 48 -0.62 0.42 13.61
CA ILE A 48 -0.65 -0.27 12.31
C ILE A 48 -1.83 -1.25 12.17
N ASN A 49 -2.36 -1.73 13.29
CA ASN A 49 -3.50 -2.66 13.36
C ASN A 49 -4.87 -1.96 13.31
N ASP A 50 -4.93 -0.63 13.41
CA ASP A 50 -6.19 0.10 13.23
C ASP A 50 -6.64 -0.06 11.78
N THR A 51 -7.91 -0.43 11.56
CA THR A 51 -8.41 -0.82 10.23
C THR A 51 -8.12 0.20 9.13
N ASN A 52 -8.23 1.50 9.45
CA ASN A 52 -7.95 2.59 8.52
C ASN A 52 -6.50 2.63 8.04
N ILE A 53 -5.56 2.29 8.93
CA ILE A 53 -4.12 2.22 8.63
C ILE A 53 -3.78 0.86 8.02
N ALA A 54 -4.28 -0.23 8.60
CA ALA A 54 -4.00 -1.61 8.19
C ALA A 54 -4.38 -1.88 6.73
N GLN A 55 -5.57 -1.47 6.28
CA GLN A 55 -5.99 -1.69 4.89
C GLN A 55 -5.19 -0.83 3.90
N SER A 56 -4.89 0.44 4.25
CA SER A 56 -4.05 1.32 3.43
C SER A 56 -2.63 0.78 3.31
N ALA A 57 -2.09 0.24 4.40
CA ALA A 57 -0.80 -0.46 4.45
C ALA A 57 -0.79 -1.74 3.61
N LEU A 58 -1.83 -2.57 3.72
CA LEU A 58 -1.95 -3.79 2.94
C LEU A 58 -2.01 -3.49 1.44
N PHE A 59 -2.81 -2.49 1.04
CA PHE A 59 -2.86 -2.01 -0.34
C PHE A 59 -1.48 -1.60 -0.83
N ALA A 60 -0.74 -0.80 -0.06
CA ALA A 60 0.58 -0.33 -0.45
C ALA A 60 1.58 -1.47 -0.63
N ILE A 61 1.61 -2.43 0.31
CA ILE A 61 2.47 -3.61 0.23
C ILE A 61 2.12 -4.44 -1.01
N GLN A 62 0.85 -4.71 -1.26
CA GLN A 62 0.41 -5.52 -2.41
C GLN A 62 0.80 -4.88 -3.75
N VAL A 63 0.58 -3.57 -3.89
CA VAL A 63 0.96 -2.82 -5.09
C VAL A 63 2.48 -2.81 -5.28
N ALA A 64 3.24 -2.55 -4.21
CA ALA A 64 4.70 -2.54 -4.27
C ALA A 64 5.29 -3.93 -4.60
N LEU A 65 4.70 -5.01 -4.08
CA LEU A 65 5.08 -6.38 -4.44
C LEU A 65 4.75 -6.71 -5.90
N ALA A 66 3.56 -6.34 -6.38
CA ALA A 66 3.19 -6.57 -7.79
C ALA A 66 4.15 -5.85 -8.74
N ALA A 67 4.50 -4.60 -8.44
CA ALA A 67 5.48 -3.85 -9.22
C ALA A 67 6.89 -4.44 -9.15
N LEU A 68 7.30 -4.95 -7.98
CA LEU A 68 8.58 -5.63 -7.81
C LEU A 68 8.66 -6.90 -8.68
N LEU A 69 7.62 -7.73 -8.68
CA LEU A 69 7.55 -8.92 -9.54
C LEU A 69 7.64 -8.55 -11.03
N VAL A 70 6.90 -7.51 -11.45
CA VAL A 70 6.98 -6.99 -12.82
C VAL A 70 8.39 -6.52 -13.16
N SER A 71 9.11 -5.89 -12.23
CA SER A 71 10.50 -5.47 -12.44
C SER A 71 11.47 -6.65 -12.62
N TRP A 72 11.08 -7.84 -12.15
CA TRP A 72 11.80 -9.09 -12.37
C TRP A 72 11.32 -9.85 -13.63
N ASN A 73 10.54 -9.20 -14.49
CA ASN A 73 9.88 -9.78 -15.66
C ASN A 73 8.88 -10.92 -15.31
N ILE A 74 8.31 -10.90 -14.10
CA ILE A 74 7.26 -11.83 -13.67
C ILE A 74 5.92 -11.10 -13.76
N TYR A 75 5.10 -11.48 -14.74
CA TYR A 75 3.82 -10.84 -15.03
C TYR A 75 2.64 -11.72 -14.60
N PRO A 76 1.63 -11.16 -13.92
CA PRO A 76 0.43 -11.92 -13.59
C PRO A 76 -0.38 -12.24 -14.85
N SER A 77 -0.73 -13.51 -15.05
CA SER A 77 -1.67 -13.94 -16.09
C SER A 77 -3.14 -13.80 -15.65
N THR A 78 -3.39 -13.81 -14.34
CA THR A 78 -4.71 -13.66 -13.72
C THR A 78 -4.53 -13.03 -12.34
N ILE A 79 -5.49 -12.20 -11.93
CA ILE A 79 -5.48 -11.53 -10.64
C ILE A 79 -6.80 -11.87 -9.92
N VAL A 80 -6.68 -12.36 -8.69
CA VAL A 80 -7.80 -12.64 -7.79
C VAL A 80 -7.51 -11.99 -6.45
N SER A 81 -8.55 -11.56 -5.76
CA SER A 81 -8.44 -10.90 -4.46
C SER A 81 -9.43 -11.48 -3.46
N HIS A 82 -9.14 -11.23 -2.18
CA HIS A 82 -10.02 -11.57 -1.08
C HIS A 82 -10.17 -10.34 -0.18
N SER A 83 -11.41 -9.93 0.06
CA SER A 83 -11.79 -8.88 1.01
C SER A 83 -11.06 -7.53 0.81
N ALA A 84 -10.01 -7.24 1.57
CA ALA A 84 -9.29 -5.97 1.51
C ALA A 84 -8.33 -5.86 0.32
N GLY A 85 -8.09 -6.95 -0.43
CA GLY A 85 -7.21 -6.97 -1.59
C GLY A 85 -7.81 -6.40 -2.88
N ASP A 86 -9.12 -6.16 -2.92
CA ASP A 86 -9.83 -5.80 -4.17
C ASP A 86 -9.31 -4.51 -4.81
N GLN A 87 -8.96 -3.51 -4.01
CA GLN A 87 -8.45 -2.22 -4.49
C GLN A 87 -7.06 -2.37 -5.12
N ALA A 88 -6.19 -3.18 -4.51
CA ALA A 88 -4.87 -3.46 -5.06
C ALA A 88 -4.99 -4.28 -6.35
N ALA A 89 -5.86 -5.29 -6.37
CA ALA A 89 -6.13 -6.08 -7.57
C ALA A 89 -6.67 -5.23 -8.72
N ALA A 90 -7.65 -4.35 -8.47
CA ALA A 90 -8.20 -3.46 -9.48
C ALA A 90 -7.15 -2.48 -10.02
N PHE A 91 -6.29 -1.93 -9.16
CA PHE A 91 -5.18 -1.07 -9.57
C PHE A 91 -4.15 -1.83 -10.42
N VAL A 92 -3.67 -2.99 -9.95
CA VAL A 92 -2.68 -3.82 -10.67
C VAL A 92 -3.23 -4.33 -12.00
N ALA A 93 -4.54 -4.60 -12.09
CA ALA A 93 -5.22 -4.96 -13.33
C ALA A 93 -5.44 -3.78 -14.30
N GLY A 94 -4.97 -2.57 -13.97
CA GLY A 94 -5.11 -1.37 -14.79
C GLY A 94 -6.54 -0.82 -14.87
N ARG A 95 -7.42 -1.17 -13.92
CA ARG A 95 -8.82 -0.71 -13.89
C ARG A 95 -8.99 0.60 -13.13
N LEU A 96 -8.03 0.97 -12.30
CA LEU A 96 -8.00 2.21 -11.53
C LEU A 96 -6.68 2.93 -11.75
N THR A 97 -6.72 4.25 -11.75
CA THR A 97 -5.53 5.08 -11.53
C THR A 97 -5.06 4.95 -10.07
N LEU A 98 -3.82 5.36 -9.80
CA LEU A 98 -3.28 5.33 -8.45
C LEU A 98 -4.12 6.21 -7.51
N GLN A 99 -4.52 7.39 -7.98
CA GLN A 99 -5.30 8.36 -7.21
C GLN A 99 -6.69 7.81 -6.85
N GLU A 100 -7.36 7.14 -7.79
CA GLU A 100 -8.65 6.48 -7.53
C GLU A 100 -8.51 5.35 -6.52
N ALA A 101 -7.51 4.47 -6.71
CA ALA A 101 -7.29 3.33 -5.82
C ALA A 101 -6.97 3.78 -4.39
N VAL A 102 -6.12 4.81 -4.23
CA VAL A 102 -5.77 5.39 -2.93
C VAL A 102 -6.99 6.03 -2.26
N ARG A 103 -7.83 6.78 -3.00
CA ARG A 103 -9.08 7.33 -2.45
C ARG A 103 -10.02 6.24 -1.96
N ILE A 104 -10.22 5.19 -2.76
CA ILE A 104 -11.12 4.09 -2.40
C ILE A 104 -10.64 3.38 -1.14
N VAL A 105 -9.36 2.98 -1.05
CA VAL A 105 -8.84 2.29 0.14
C VAL A 105 -8.87 3.19 1.37
N TYR A 106 -8.55 4.48 1.23
CA TYR A 106 -8.60 5.43 2.35
C TYR A 106 -10.02 5.58 2.91
N HIS A 107 -11.03 5.77 2.06
CA HIS A 107 -12.40 5.94 2.52
C HIS A 107 -13.01 4.63 3.02
N ARG A 108 -12.80 3.51 2.31
CA ARG A 108 -13.33 2.19 2.69
C ARG A 108 -12.80 1.73 4.04
N SER A 109 -11.54 1.99 4.33
CA SER A 109 -10.90 1.53 5.57
C SER A 109 -11.40 2.25 6.84
N ARG A 110 -12.22 3.28 6.68
CA ARG A 110 -12.84 4.08 7.76
C ARG A 110 -14.34 3.80 7.96
N LEU A 111 -14.91 2.86 7.20
CA LEU A 111 -16.28 2.37 7.34
C LEU A 111 -16.29 1.15 8.27
#